data_AF-X1PC98-F1
#
_entry.id   AF-X1PC98-F1
#
_cell.length_a   1.000
_cell.length_b   1.000
_cell.length_c   1.000
_cell.angle_alpha   90.00
_cell.angle_beta   90.00
_cell.angle_gamma   90.00
#
_symmetry.space_group_name_H-M   'P 1'
#
loop_
_entity.id
_entity.type
_entity.pdbx_description
1 polymer ?
#
loop_
_entity_poly.entity_id
_entity_poly.type
_entity_poly.pdbx_seq_one_letter_code
_entity_poly.pdbx_strand_id
1 'polypeptide(L)'
;MRLLSILVLVLLAISNLGLVEAARTPAIKVIQDNGSSITVEFELQGYEIEQVDINGITCSRIKLPGQVTFLEKGLPELPTIARNIIIPDDALMEYRIVNIEYDTKKINPVVPSKGNLYRNINPDDIAYTFDKFYQTDSWWPKNTIEIYEPFILRDYRGLT
;
A
#
# COMPACT_ATOMS: atom_id res chain seq x y z
N MET A 1 10.92 59.22 -22.20
CA MET A 1 9.73 58.40 -21.89
C MET A 1 9.96 56.96 -22.36
N ARG A 2 10.83 56.26 -21.65
CA ARG A 2 11.14 54.84 -21.78
C ARG A 2 10.69 54.22 -20.47
N LEU A 3 9.51 53.63 -20.39
CA LEU A 3 9.09 52.90 -19.18
C LEU A 3 7.82 52.04 -19.32
N LEU A 4 7.25 51.87 -20.51
CA LEU A 4 5.96 51.17 -20.64
C LEU A 4 5.96 50.09 -21.73
N SER A 5 6.91 49.16 -21.68
CA SER A 5 6.87 47.99 -22.60
C SER A 5 7.51 46.71 -22.06
N ILE A 6 7.97 46.67 -20.81
CA ILE A 6 8.67 45.51 -20.23
C ILE A 6 7.86 44.83 -19.10
N LEU A 7 6.55 45.07 -19.03
CA LEU A 7 5.69 44.53 -17.97
C LEU A 7 4.58 43.59 -18.48
N VAL A 8 4.82 42.82 -19.56
CA VAL A 8 3.81 41.87 -20.07
C VAL A 8 4.38 40.45 -20.32
N LEU A 9 5.66 40.17 -20.07
CA LEU A 9 6.27 38.91 -20.51
C LEU A 9 6.83 37.96 -19.43
N VAL A 10 6.40 38.06 -18.16
CA VAL A 10 6.95 37.19 -17.08
C VAL A 10 5.87 36.63 -16.14
N LEU A 11 4.70 36.24 -16.64
CA LEU A 11 3.68 35.61 -15.78
C LEU A 11 2.90 34.47 -16.44
N LEU A 12 3.62 33.63 -17.21
CA LEU A 12 3.12 32.32 -17.64
C LEU A 12 4.20 31.24 -17.46
N ALA A 13 4.80 31.24 -16.27
CA ALA A 13 5.30 30.01 -15.68
C ALA A 13 4.37 29.68 -14.51
N ILE A 14 3.12 29.33 -14.83
CA ILE A 14 2.34 28.51 -13.92
C ILE A 14 3.09 27.18 -13.92
N SER A 15 4.00 27.04 -12.97
CA SER A 15 4.56 25.76 -12.62
C SER A 15 3.38 24.82 -12.44
N ASN A 16 3.30 23.77 -13.27
CA ASN A 16 2.65 22.54 -12.86
C ASN A 16 3.48 21.97 -11.71
N LEU A 17 3.40 22.64 -10.55
CA LEU A 17 3.68 22.02 -9.28
C LEU A 17 2.45 21.13 -9.08
N GLY A 18 2.50 19.93 -9.66
CA GLY A 18 1.69 18.85 -9.12
C GLY A 18 1.99 18.86 -7.63
N LEU A 19 0.98 19.13 -6.81
CA LEU A 19 1.08 18.93 -5.38
C LEU A 19 1.50 17.47 -5.23
N VAL A 20 2.78 17.26 -4.91
CA VAL A 20 3.23 15.97 -4.41
C VAL A 20 2.57 15.91 -3.05
N GLU A 21 1.40 15.30 -3.01
CA GLU A 21 0.74 14.96 -1.76
C GLU A 21 1.73 14.05 -1.02
N ALA A 22 2.36 14.62 0.01
CA ALA A 22 3.33 13.89 0.80
C ALA A 22 2.64 12.63 1.29
N ALA A 23 3.27 11.47 1.09
CA ALA A 23 2.68 10.22 1.51
C ALA A 23 2.41 10.28 3.03
N ARG A 24 1.20 9.90 3.41
CA ARG A 24 0.75 9.86 4.81
C ARG A 24 0.39 8.45 5.18
N THR A 25 0.42 8.18 6.48
CA THR A 25 -0.13 6.93 7.00
C THR A 25 -1.60 6.84 6.62
N PRO A 26 -2.09 5.66 6.17
CA PRO A 26 -3.51 5.46 5.90
C PRO A 26 -4.37 5.87 7.10
N ALA A 27 -5.54 6.45 6.83
CA ALA A 27 -6.54 6.69 7.86
C ALA A 27 -7.47 5.48 7.95
N ILE A 28 -7.65 4.97 9.17
CA ILE A 28 -8.55 3.85 9.46
C ILE A 28 -9.56 4.34 10.47
N LYS A 29 -10.85 4.26 10.13
CA LYS A 29 -11.94 4.75 10.98
C LYS A 29 -13.00 3.67 11.14
N VAL A 30 -13.52 3.52 12.36
CA VAL A 30 -14.77 2.79 12.58
C VAL A 30 -15.90 3.76 12.31
N ILE A 31 -16.65 3.55 11.24
CA ILE A 31 -17.78 4.42 10.87
C ILE A 31 -19.11 3.96 11.47
N GLN A 32 -19.21 2.67 11.82
CA GLN A 32 -20.35 2.10 12.52
C GLN A 32 -19.95 0.89 13.36
N ASP A 33 -20.49 0.81 14.57
CA ASP A 33 -20.47 -0.39 15.42
C ASP A 33 -21.86 -0.50 16.07
N ASN A 34 -22.53 -1.63 15.85
CA ASN A 34 -23.86 -1.91 16.41
C ASN A 34 -23.91 -3.23 17.20
N GLY A 35 -22.76 -3.78 17.59
CA GLY A 35 -22.64 -5.03 18.36
C GLY A 35 -22.83 -6.32 17.56
N SER A 36 -23.52 -6.27 16.42
CA SER A 36 -23.63 -7.42 15.49
C SER A 36 -22.80 -7.23 14.21
N SER A 37 -22.39 -6.00 13.91
CA SER A 37 -21.51 -5.68 12.78
C SER A 37 -20.69 -4.44 13.09
N ILE A 38 -19.47 -4.42 12.53
CA ILE A 38 -18.55 -3.30 12.57
C ILE A 38 -18.26 -2.92 11.12
N THR A 39 -18.41 -1.63 10.79
CA THR A 39 -18.01 -1.10 9.49
C THR A 39 -16.76 -0.26 9.66
N VAL A 40 -15.70 -0.67 8.96
CA VAL A 40 -14.39 -0.02 8.99
C VAL A 40 -14.12 0.61 7.63
N GLU A 41 -13.72 1.87 7.64
CA GLU A 41 -13.27 2.60 6.46
C GLU A 41 -11.73 2.64 6.45
N PHE A 42 -11.16 2.31 5.30
CA PHE A 42 -9.73 2.44 5.01
C PHE A 42 -9.55 3.49 3.94
N GLU A 43 -8.78 4.54 4.24
CA GLU A 43 -8.53 5.66 3.35
C GLU A 43 -7.02 5.79 3.11
N LEU A 44 -6.61 5.60 1.85
CA LEU A 44 -5.23 5.81 1.42
C LEU A 44 -5.01 7.30 1.16
N GLN A 45 -4.29 7.97 2.07
CA GLN A 45 -4.00 9.41 1.99
C GLN A 45 -2.79 9.76 1.10
N GLY A 46 -2.26 8.78 0.35
CA GLY A 46 -1.07 8.93 -0.49
C GLY A 46 -0.06 7.80 -0.29
N TYR A 47 0.86 7.67 -1.24
CA TYR A 47 1.95 6.70 -1.25
C TYR A 47 3.14 7.23 -2.07
N GLU A 48 4.32 6.69 -1.84
CA GLU A 48 5.52 7.03 -2.63
C GLU A 48 5.83 5.93 -3.64
N ILE A 49 6.37 6.33 -4.79
CA ILE A 49 6.93 5.39 -5.77
C ILE A 49 8.41 5.72 -5.94
N GLU A 50 9.26 4.81 -5.53
CA GLU A 50 10.71 4.85 -5.75
C GLU A 50 11.07 3.99 -6.98
N GLN A 51 12.00 4.46 -7.81
CA GLN A 51 12.54 3.66 -8.92
C GLN A 51 13.80 2.92 -8.46
N VAL A 52 13.87 1.64 -8.77
CA VAL A 52 14.95 0.74 -8.35
C VAL A 52 15.48 0.00 -9.57
N ASP A 53 16.78 0.07 -9.83
CA ASP A 53 17.39 -0.78 -10.85
C ASP A 53 17.71 -2.15 -10.28
N ILE A 54 17.19 -3.20 -10.92
CA ILE A 54 17.46 -4.59 -10.57
C ILE A 54 18.00 -5.28 -11.83
N ASN A 55 19.32 -5.41 -11.91
CA ASN A 55 20.02 -6.04 -13.04
C ASN A 55 19.67 -5.40 -14.39
N GLY A 56 19.57 -4.06 -14.46
CA GLY A 56 19.21 -3.33 -15.68
C GLY A 56 17.71 -3.26 -15.97
N ILE A 57 16.86 -3.81 -15.10
CA ILE A 57 15.40 -3.65 -15.14
C ILE A 57 15.04 -2.54 -14.16
N THR A 58 14.47 -1.45 -14.67
CA THR A 58 13.90 -0.41 -13.82
C THR A 58 12.57 -0.91 -13.25
N CYS A 59 12.49 -1.03 -11.94
CA CYS A 59 11.32 -1.46 -11.18
C CYS A 59 10.78 -0.33 -10.28
N SER A 60 9.51 -0.46 -9.89
CA SER A 60 8.85 0.45 -8.95
C SER A 60 8.79 -0.16 -7.56
N ARG A 61 9.22 0.55 -6.52
CA ARG A 61 8.91 0.22 -5.12
C ARG A 61 7.82 1.16 -4.63
N ILE A 62 6.71 0.60 -4.18
CA ILE A 62 5.61 1.36 -3.60
C ILE A 62 5.81 1.39 -2.09
N LYS A 63 5.86 2.59 -1.49
CA LYS A 63 5.99 2.77 -0.05
C LYS A 63 4.72 3.42 0.49
N LEU A 64 4.16 2.78 1.51
CA LEU A 64 3.03 3.30 2.27
C LEU A 64 3.51 3.56 3.71
N PRO A 65 3.54 4.81 4.18
CA PRO A 65 4.12 5.15 5.49
C PRO A 65 3.52 4.32 6.63
N GLY A 66 4.40 3.79 7.48
CA GLY A 66 4.04 3.02 8.67
C GLY A 66 3.42 1.65 8.39
N GLN A 67 3.40 1.19 7.13
CA GLN A 67 2.86 -0.11 6.76
C GLN A 67 3.98 -1.08 6.37
N VAL A 68 3.70 -2.38 6.53
CA VAL A 68 4.59 -3.46 6.12
C VAL A 68 4.27 -3.90 4.69
N THR A 69 5.12 -4.70 4.09
CA THR A 69 4.91 -5.28 2.76
C THR A 69 4.74 -6.79 2.84
N PHE A 70 4.17 -7.35 1.78
CA PHE A 70 4.14 -8.79 1.53
C PHE A 70 5.57 -9.40 1.49
N LEU A 71 5.71 -10.60 2.06
CA LEU A 71 6.99 -11.29 2.28
C LEU A 71 7.10 -12.61 1.48
N GLU A 72 6.25 -12.79 0.48
CA GLU A 72 6.30 -13.92 -0.42
C GLU A 72 7.45 -13.73 -1.41
N LYS A 73 8.55 -14.45 -1.15
CA LYS A 73 9.77 -14.33 -1.93
C LYS A 73 9.50 -14.45 -3.43
N GLY A 74 9.95 -13.44 -4.16
CA GLY A 74 9.87 -13.36 -5.62
C GLY A 74 8.55 -12.85 -6.18
N LEU A 75 7.51 -12.71 -5.37
CA LEU A 75 6.26 -12.03 -5.75
C LEU A 75 6.37 -10.52 -5.51
N PRO A 76 5.49 -9.70 -6.12
CA PRO A 76 5.53 -8.26 -5.94
C PRO A 76 5.46 -7.82 -4.47
N GLU A 77 6.45 -7.01 -4.06
CA GLU A 77 6.53 -6.36 -2.76
C GLU A 77 5.54 -5.19 -2.72
N LEU A 78 4.31 -5.46 -2.29
CA LEU A 78 3.27 -4.45 -2.13
C LEU A 78 3.01 -4.17 -0.64
N PRO A 79 2.75 -2.91 -0.25
CA PRO A 79 2.30 -2.60 1.10
C PRO A 79 0.96 -3.24 1.43
N THR A 80 0.78 -3.59 2.71
CA THR A 80 -0.48 -4.12 3.26
C THR A 80 -0.81 -3.46 4.59
N ILE A 81 -2.10 -3.37 4.91
CA ILE A 81 -2.62 -2.78 6.15
C ILE A 81 -3.28 -3.88 6.95
N ALA A 82 -2.75 -4.19 8.13
CA ALA A 82 -3.35 -5.14 9.08
C ALA A 82 -3.94 -4.40 10.28
N ARG A 83 -5.17 -4.73 10.68
CA ARG A 83 -5.83 -4.12 11.85
C ARG A 83 -6.58 -5.17 12.63
N ASN A 84 -6.37 -5.18 13.94
CA ASN A 84 -7.08 -6.09 14.82
C ASN A 84 -8.41 -5.48 15.24
N ILE A 85 -9.47 -6.28 15.21
CA ILE A 85 -10.78 -5.95 15.77
C ILE A 85 -11.17 -6.96 16.84
N ILE A 86 -11.92 -6.51 17.84
CA ILE A 86 -12.54 -7.40 18.82
C ILE A 86 -13.81 -7.96 18.19
N ILE A 87 -14.01 -9.26 18.32
CA ILE A 87 -15.17 -9.99 17.81
C ILE A 87 -15.90 -10.70 18.95
N PRO A 88 -17.18 -11.09 18.78
CA PRO A 88 -17.91 -11.83 19.80
C PRO A 88 -17.27 -13.20 20.09
N ASP A 89 -17.43 -13.66 21.32
CA ASP A 89 -16.80 -14.90 21.83
C ASP A 89 -17.24 -16.15 21.06
N ASP A 90 -18.53 -16.25 20.73
CA ASP A 90 -19.15 -17.44 20.14
C ASP A 90 -19.95 -17.11 18.86
N ALA A 91 -19.31 -16.41 17.93
CA ALA A 91 -19.88 -16.10 16.62
C ALA A 91 -18.91 -16.41 15.48
N LEU A 92 -19.47 -16.84 14.35
CA LEU A 92 -18.74 -16.94 13.08
C LEU A 92 -18.70 -15.57 12.43
N MET A 93 -17.51 -15.14 12.01
CA MET A 93 -17.29 -13.85 11.39
C MET A 93 -17.22 -14.00 9.87
N GLU A 94 -17.85 -13.06 9.17
CA GLU A 94 -17.76 -12.90 7.73
C GLU A 94 -17.58 -11.42 7.43
N TYR A 95 -17.07 -11.10 6.24
CA TYR A 95 -16.94 -9.73 5.78
C TYR A 95 -17.64 -9.54 4.44
N ARG A 96 -18.00 -8.29 4.15
CA ARG A 96 -18.43 -7.85 2.82
C ARG A 96 -17.89 -6.46 2.55
N ILE A 97 -17.53 -6.20 1.30
CA ILE A 97 -17.13 -4.86 0.85
C ILE A 97 -18.40 -4.03 0.64
N VAL A 98 -18.54 -2.92 1.37
CA VAL A 98 -19.69 -2.01 1.25
C VAL A 98 -19.47 -1.00 0.12
N ASN A 99 -18.25 -0.45 0.04
CA ASN A 99 -17.81 0.46 -1.00
C ASN A 99 -16.33 0.22 -1.27
N ILE A 100 -15.89 0.45 -2.51
CA ILE A 100 -14.47 0.44 -2.90
C ILE A 100 -14.23 1.48 -3.98
N GLU A 101 -13.22 2.31 -3.77
CA GLU A 101 -12.75 3.31 -4.72
C GLU A 101 -11.29 3.02 -5.02
N TYR A 102 -10.93 3.00 -6.31
CA TYR A 102 -9.57 2.72 -6.75
C TYR A 102 -9.29 3.39 -8.09
N ASP A 103 -8.01 3.67 -8.32
CA ASP A 103 -7.49 4.17 -9.59
C ASP A 103 -6.44 3.20 -10.14
N THR A 104 -6.43 3.04 -11.45
CA THR A 104 -5.42 2.22 -12.14
C THR A 104 -4.31 3.10 -12.68
N LYS A 105 -3.06 2.80 -12.30
CA LYS A 105 -1.87 3.52 -12.76
C LYS A 105 -0.90 2.59 -13.46
N LYS A 106 -0.43 3.00 -14.64
CA LYS A 106 0.65 2.29 -15.34
C LYS A 106 1.99 2.68 -14.72
N ILE A 107 2.72 1.68 -14.22
CA ILE A 107 4.04 1.83 -13.60
C ILE A 107 5.00 0.76 -14.14
N ASN A 108 6.29 0.91 -13.87
CA ASN A 108 7.27 -0.16 -14.07
C ASN A 108 6.95 -1.35 -13.15
N PRO A 109 7.39 -2.58 -13.48
CA PRO A 109 7.15 -3.76 -12.66
C PRO A 109 7.50 -3.49 -11.20
N VAL A 110 6.64 -3.92 -10.28
CA VAL A 110 6.89 -3.76 -8.85
C VAL A 110 8.11 -4.58 -8.46
N VAL A 111 8.95 -4.09 -7.55
CA VAL A 111 10.11 -4.86 -7.05
C VAL A 111 9.64 -6.19 -6.43
N PRO A 112 10.34 -7.31 -6.66
CA PRO A 112 9.99 -8.57 -6.02
C PRO A 112 10.45 -8.58 -4.56
N SER A 113 9.68 -9.21 -3.68
CA SER A 113 10.05 -9.38 -2.27
C SER A 113 11.26 -10.30 -2.13
N LYS A 114 12.21 -9.94 -1.28
CA LYS A 114 13.32 -10.84 -0.88
C LYS A 114 12.85 -11.96 0.07
N GLY A 115 11.62 -11.86 0.54
CA GLY A 115 11.02 -12.74 1.52
C GLY A 115 11.49 -12.49 2.94
N ASN A 116 11.21 -13.44 3.84
CA ASN A 116 11.65 -13.36 5.22
C ASN A 116 13.16 -13.62 5.34
N LEU A 117 13.91 -12.66 5.88
CA LEU A 117 15.36 -12.73 6.05
C LEU A 117 15.72 -12.95 7.52
N TYR A 118 16.71 -13.80 7.77
CA TYR A 118 17.24 -13.98 9.13
C TYR A 118 18.07 -12.77 9.58
N ARG A 119 18.07 -12.49 10.88
CA ARG A 119 18.77 -11.33 11.47
C ARG A 119 20.30 -11.38 11.35
N ASN A 120 20.87 -12.54 11.01
CA ASN A 120 22.30 -12.73 10.79
C ASN A 120 22.72 -12.54 9.32
N ILE A 121 21.78 -12.18 8.44
CA ILE A 121 22.02 -11.96 7.01
C ILE A 121 21.93 -10.46 6.75
N ASN A 122 22.91 -9.91 6.03
CA ASN A 122 22.81 -8.55 5.50
C ASN A 122 21.84 -8.52 4.32
N PRO A 123 20.74 -7.73 4.36
CA PRO A 123 19.76 -7.67 3.28
C PRO A 123 20.35 -7.23 1.93
N ASP A 124 21.40 -6.42 1.94
CA ASP A 124 22.02 -5.89 0.72
C ASP A 124 22.76 -6.98 -0.08
N ASP A 125 23.21 -8.04 0.60
CA ASP A 125 23.91 -9.17 -0.04
C ASP A 125 22.94 -10.18 -0.69
N ILE A 126 21.64 -10.03 -0.43
CA ILE A 126 20.61 -10.91 -0.99
C ILE A 126 20.07 -10.32 -2.30
N ALA A 127 20.34 -11.01 -3.39
CA ALA A 127 19.82 -10.64 -4.71
C ALA A 127 18.29 -10.80 -4.79
N TYR A 128 17.67 -9.93 -5.58
CA TYR A 128 16.27 -10.07 -5.98
C TYR A 128 16.09 -11.30 -6.89
N THR A 129 14.94 -11.95 -6.80
CA THR A 129 14.53 -13.05 -7.68
C THR A 129 13.13 -12.74 -8.19
N PHE A 130 12.87 -12.88 -9.49
CA PHE A 130 11.52 -12.69 -10.04
C PHE A 130 10.83 -14.05 -10.13
N ASP A 131 9.66 -14.18 -9.51
CA ASP A 131 8.82 -15.36 -9.68
C ASP A 131 8.20 -15.40 -11.10
N LYS A 132 7.78 -16.59 -11.53
CA LYS A 132 7.03 -16.78 -12.78
C LYS A 132 5.76 -15.92 -12.87
N PHE A 133 5.21 -15.48 -11.74
CA PHE A 133 4.07 -14.58 -11.66
C PHE A 133 4.24 -13.33 -12.53
N TYR A 134 5.46 -12.79 -12.65
CA TYR A 134 5.75 -11.62 -13.50
C TYR A 134 5.54 -11.85 -14.99
N GLN A 135 5.36 -13.11 -15.41
CA GLN A 135 5.07 -13.49 -16.80
C GLN A 135 3.58 -13.77 -17.02
N THR A 136 2.74 -13.51 -16.01
CA THR A 136 1.30 -13.75 -16.05
C THR A 136 0.52 -12.43 -16.09
N ASP A 137 -0.65 -12.46 -16.70
CA ASP A 137 -1.63 -11.36 -16.63
C ASP A 137 -2.61 -11.66 -15.49
N SER A 138 -2.18 -11.38 -14.25
CA SER A 138 -2.94 -11.71 -13.05
C SER A 138 -2.70 -10.68 -11.95
N TRP A 139 -3.66 -10.54 -11.04
CA TRP A 139 -3.58 -9.63 -9.91
C TRP A 139 -2.87 -10.27 -8.71
N TRP A 140 -1.99 -9.49 -8.09
CA TRP A 140 -1.34 -9.82 -6.82
C TRP A 140 -1.47 -8.66 -5.84
N PRO A 141 -1.86 -8.91 -4.58
CA PRO A 141 -2.48 -10.16 -4.11
C PRO A 141 -3.81 -10.41 -4.84
N LYS A 142 -4.28 -11.66 -4.84
CA LYS A 142 -5.54 -12.03 -5.52
C LYS A 142 -6.76 -11.37 -4.88
N ASN A 143 -6.76 -11.29 -3.55
CA ASN A 143 -7.84 -10.70 -2.76
C ASN A 143 -7.38 -9.35 -2.20
N THR A 144 -8.25 -8.34 -2.26
CA THR A 144 -7.98 -7.02 -1.67
C THR A 144 -8.09 -7.04 -0.14
N ILE A 145 -8.93 -7.93 0.39
CA ILE A 145 -9.15 -8.12 1.83
C ILE A 145 -8.97 -9.60 2.15
N GLU A 146 -8.28 -9.88 3.24
CA GLU A 146 -8.15 -11.20 3.83
C GLU A 146 -8.47 -11.08 5.32
N ILE A 147 -9.21 -12.06 5.85
CA ILE A 147 -9.45 -12.20 7.28
C ILE A 147 -8.68 -13.42 7.77
N TYR A 148 -7.93 -13.27 8.86
CA TYR A 148 -7.12 -14.35 9.40
C TYR A 148 -7.91 -15.20 10.41
N GLU A 149 -7.27 -16.24 10.96
CA GLU A 149 -7.89 -17.02 12.03
C GLU A 149 -8.08 -16.17 13.29
N PRO A 150 -9.27 -16.24 13.95
CA PRO A 150 -9.47 -15.60 15.23
C PRO A 150 -8.44 -16.04 16.27
N PHE A 151 -8.03 -15.12 17.13
CA PHE A 151 -7.11 -15.36 18.22
C PHE A 151 -7.70 -14.92 19.55
N ILE A 152 -7.16 -15.43 20.66
CA ILE A 152 -7.51 -14.97 22.01
C ILE A 152 -6.35 -14.17 22.57
N LEU A 153 -6.61 -12.92 22.93
CA LEU A 153 -5.66 -12.06 23.64
C LEU A 153 -6.24 -11.69 25.01
N ARG A 154 -5.82 -12.42 26.04
CA ARG A 154 -6.41 -12.37 27.40
C ARG A 154 -7.91 -12.67 27.34
N ASP A 155 -8.74 -11.73 27.75
CA ASP A 155 -10.19 -11.89 27.87
C ASP A 155 -10.95 -11.54 26.58
N TYR A 156 -10.23 -11.22 25.49
CA TYR A 156 -10.85 -10.79 24.23
C TYR A 156 -10.51 -11.73 23.09
N ARG A 157 -11.55 -12.09 22.32
CA ARG A 157 -11.39 -12.72 21.02
C ARG A 157 -11.17 -11.66 19.94
N GLY A 158 -10.04 -11.75 19.27
CA GLY A 158 -9.61 -10.85 18.21
C GLY A 158 -9.64 -11.52 16.84
N LEU A 159 -9.73 -10.68 15.81
CA LEU A 159 -9.58 -11.04 14.41
C LEU A 159 -8.70 -9.99 13.74
N THR A 160 -7.88 -10.41 12.77
CA THR A 160 -7.06 -9.51 11.94
C THR A 160 -7.60 -9.48 10.52
#